data_AF-A0AA87YZG3-F1
#
_entry.id   AF-A0AA87YZG3-F1
#
_cell.length_a   1.000
_cell.length_b   1.000
_cell.length_c   1.000
_cell.angle_alpha   90.00
_cell.angle_beta   90.00
_cell.angle_gamma   90.00
#
_symmetry.space_group_name_H-M   'P 1'
#
loop_
_entity.id
_entity.type
_entity.pdbx_description
1 polymer ?
#
loop_
_entity_poly.entity_id
_entity_poly.type
_entity_poly.pdbx_seq_one_letter_code
_entity_poly.pdbx_strand_id
1 'polypeptide(L)'
;MGIVLCGKDLWLNSPPRLAPWFSKTRQVWTAGVAVTGVADAAMLDTGNFMLANRDFVNLWESFSEPTDTLLPTQTLAQGLRLVARYSEANYSSGRFQLVLQSDGNLVLYTRAFPLE
;
A
#
# COMPACT_ATOMS: atom_id res chain seq x y z
N MET A 1 2.00 -0.51 -15.60
CA MET A 1 1.34 0.81 -15.54
C MET A 1 0.31 0.79 -14.42
N GLY A 2 0.73 1.03 -13.18
CA GLY A 2 -0.16 0.92 -12.00
C GLY A 2 -0.63 2.28 -11.46
N ILE A 3 -0.98 2.30 -10.18
CA ILE A 3 -1.29 3.53 -9.44
C ILE A 3 -0.02 4.41 -9.35
N VAL A 4 -0.18 5.69 -9.63
CA VAL A 4 0.86 6.71 -9.51
C VAL A 4 0.33 7.90 -8.71
N LEU A 5 1.10 8.33 -7.71
CA LEU A 5 0.89 9.59 -7.02
C LEU A 5 1.83 10.64 -7.61
N CYS A 6 1.24 11.74 -8.10
CA CYS A 6 1.94 12.88 -8.67
C CYS A 6 1.54 14.14 -7.90
N GLY A 7 2.42 14.65 -7.04
CA GLY A 7 2.06 15.73 -6.11
C GLY A 7 0.91 15.31 -5.19
N LYS A 8 -0.24 15.96 -5.33
CA LYS A 8 -1.46 15.73 -4.54
C LYS A 8 -2.51 14.88 -5.27
N ASP A 9 -2.25 14.48 -6.51
CA ASP A 9 -3.22 13.82 -7.37
C ASP A 9 -2.89 12.33 -7.54
N LEU A 10 -3.93 11.48 -7.47
CA LEU A 10 -3.87 10.03 -7.64
C LEU A 10 -4.30 9.64 -9.06
N TRP A 11 -3.49 8.82 -9.73
CA TRP A 11 -3.73 8.35 -11.09
C TRP A 11 -3.73 6.82 -11.13
N LEU A 12 -4.77 6.21 -11.70
CA LEU A 12 -4.91 4.74 -11.83
C LEU A 12 -4.07 4.15 -12.96
N ASN A 13 -3.62 5.00 -13.88
CA ASN A 13 -2.71 4.66 -14.96
C ASN A 13 -1.66 5.78 -15.06
N SER A 14 -0.44 5.46 -15.46
CA SER A 14 0.59 6.47 -15.70
C SER A 14 0.05 7.53 -16.65
N PRO A 15 0.02 8.82 -16.26
CA PRO A 15 -0.39 9.88 -17.16
C PRO A 15 0.41 9.86 -18.46
N PRO A 16 -0.20 10.22 -19.61
CA PRO A 16 0.57 10.36 -20.82
C PRO A 16 1.68 11.40 -20.57
N ARG A 17 2.91 11.06 -20.98
CA ARG A 17 4.12 11.87 -20.75
C ARG A 17 4.00 13.31 -21.33
N LEU A 18 3.04 13.51 -22.23
CA LEU A 18 2.71 14.76 -22.91
C LEU A 18 1.61 15.58 -22.21
N ALA A 19 1.01 15.08 -21.12
CA ALA A 19 0.03 15.85 -20.37
C ALA A 19 0.69 17.11 -19.79
N PRO A 20 0.15 18.33 -20.05
CA PRO A 20 0.82 19.60 -19.71
C PRO A 20 1.03 19.83 -18.21
N TRP A 21 0.34 19.06 -17.36
CA TRP A 21 0.52 19.04 -15.92
C TRP A 21 1.49 17.94 -15.44
N PHE A 22 1.69 16.86 -16.21
CA PHE A 22 2.56 15.75 -15.83
C PHE A 22 4.05 16.13 -15.86
N SER A 23 4.45 17.03 -16.76
CA SER A 23 5.80 17.61 -16.75
C SER A 23 6.05 18.56 -15.58
N LYS A 24 4.99 19.03 -14.90
CA LYS A 24 5.07 19.92 -13.75
C LYS A 24 5.01 19.18 -12.41
N THR A 25 4.44 17.97 -12.37
CA THR A 25 4.26 17.21 -11.13
C THR A 25 5.31 16.09 -11.01
N ARG A 26 6.03 16.08 -9.89
CA ARG A 26 6.98 15.01 -9.57
C ARG A 26 6.19 13.78 -9.14
N GLN A 27 6.46 12.63 -9.78
CA GLN A 27 6.01 11.33 -9.27
C GLN A 27 6.67 11.10 -7.90
N VAL A 28 5.85 10.88 -6.87
CA VAL A 28 6.30 10.69 -5.50
C VAL A 28 6.15 9.25 -5.03
N TRP A 29 5.21 8.49 -5.61
CA TRP A 29 5.00 7.09 -5.28
C TRP A 29 4.34 6.33 -6.43
N THR A 30 4.56 5.01 -6.47
CA THR A 30 3.84 4.07 -7.33
C THR A 30 3.70 2.73 -6.60
N ALA A 31 2.66 1.96 -6.90
CA ALA A 31 2.35 0.70 -6.22
C ALA A 31 3.40 -0.41 -6.44
N GLY A 32 4.46 -0.19 -7.22
CA GLY A 32 5.53 -1.16 -7.47
C GLY A 32 5.11 -2.38 -8.31
N VAL A 33 3.81 -2.67 -8.39
CA VAL A 33 3.24 -3.69 -9.24
C VAL A 33 3.04 -3.10 -10.64
N ALA A 34 3.65 -3.73 -11.63
CA ALA A 34 3.39 -3.45 -13.04
C ALA A 34 2.03 -4.02 -13.46
N VAL A 35 0.96 -3.66 -12.75
CA VAL A 35 -0.40 -3.91 -13.21
C VAL A 35 -0.62 -3.13 -14.50
N THR A 36 -1.32 -3.70 -15.46
CA THR A 36 -1.68 -3.04 -16.73
C THR A 36 -3.13 -3.32 -16.99
N GLY A 37 -3.83 -2.35 -17.58
CA GLY A 37 -5.25 -2.51 -17.86
C GLY A 37 -6.15 -2.27 -16.66
N VAL A 38 -5.70 -1.49 -15.67
CA VAL A 38 -6.57 -0.96 -14.62
C VAL A 38 -7.67 -0.13 -15.27
N ALA A 39 -8.91 -0.51 -15.04
CA ALA A 39 -10.09 0.14 -15.57
C ALA A 39 -10.92 0.80 -14.48
N ASP A 40 -10.89 0.24 -13.26
CA ASP A 40 -11.68 0.73 -12.13
C ASP A 40 -10.90 0.62 -10.82
N ALA A 41 -11.29 1.44 -9.84
CA ALA A 41 -10.81 1.38 -8.48
C ALA A 41 -11.93 1.69 -7.50
N ALA A 42 -12.02 0.90 -6.44
CA ALA A 42 -13.07 1.03 -5.43
C ALA A 42 -12.50 0.96 -4.02
N MET A 43 -13.04 1.80 -3.13
CA MET A 43 -12.90 1.65 -1.69
C MET A 43 -14.11 0.86 -1.20
N LEU A 44 -13.89 -0.37 -0.73
CA LEU A 44 -14.95 -1.20 -0.19
C LEU A 44 -15.32 -0.76 1.23
N ASP A 45 -16.53 -1.11 1.67
CA ASP A 45 -17.00 -0.85 3.05
C ASP A 45 -16.14 -1.53 4.12
N THR A 46 -15.38 -2.56 3.74
CA THR A 46 -14.38 -3.21 4.61
C THR A 46 -13.12 -2.37 4.83
N GLY A 47 -12.93 -1.32 4.05
CA GLY A 47 -11.70 -0.52 4.01
C GLY A 47 -10.65 -1.04 3.02
N ASN A 48 -10.95 -2.10 2.27
CA ASN A 48 -10.06 -2.61 1.23
C ASN A 48 -10.16 -1.71 -0.02
N PHE A 49 -9.03 -1.14 -0.44
CA PHE A 49 -8.94 -0.39 -1.68
C PHE A 49 -8.46 -1.33 -2.79
N MET A 50 -9.29 -1.53 -3.82
CA MET A 50 -9.06 -2.51 -4.88
C MET A 50 -8.92 -1.85 -6.24
N LEU A 51 -8.11 -2.46 -7.10
CA LEU A 51 -8.02 -2.16 -8.52
C LEU A 51 -8.52 -3.33 -9.35
N ALA A 52 -9.30 -3.05 -10.39
CA ALA A 52 -9.81 -4.07 -11.29
C ALA A 52 -9.57 -3.73 -12.76
N ASN A 53 -9.50 -4.76 -13.61
CA ASN A 53 -9.55 -4.60 -15.06
C ASN A 53 -11.00 -4.51 -15.56
N ARG A 54 -11.19 -4.38 -16.89
CA ARG A 54 -12.54 -4.29 -17.51
C ARG A 54 -13.38 -5.57 -17.35
N ASP A 55 -12.73 -6.69 -17.09
CA ASP A 55 -13.37 -7.99 -16.85
C ASP A 55 -13.64 -8.23 -15.36
N PHE A 56 -13.53 -7.18 -14.53
CA PHE A 56 -13.69 -7.22 -13.07
C PHE A 56 -12.72 -8.14 -12.34
N VAL A 57 -11.59 -8.48 -12.97
CA VAL A 57 -10.51 -9.24 -12.33
C VAL A 57 -9.77 -8.33 -11.36
N ASN A 58 -9.64 -8.76 -10.11
CA ASN A 58 -8.82 -8.08 -9.11
C ASN A 58 -7.34 -8.08 -9.56
N LEU A 59 -6.79 -6.90 -9.71
CA LEU A 59 -5.42 -6.67 -10.14
C LEU A 59 -4.49 -6.37 -8.96
N TRP A 60 -5.00 -5.71 -7.92
CA TRP A 60 -4.27 -5.32 -6.73
C TRP A 60 -5.24 -4.90 -5.62
N GLU A 61 -4.87 -5.12 -4.37
CA GLU A 61 -5.68 -4.69 -3.22
C GLU A 61 -4.81 -4.23 -2.03
N SER A 62 -5.28 -3.24 -1.27
CA SER A 62 -4.54 -2.68 -0.14
C SER A 62 -4.38 -3.68 1.00
N PHE A 63 -5.31 -4.61 1.15
CA PHE A 63 -5.25 -5.62 2.21
C PHE A 63 -4.05 -6.58 2.06
N SER A 64 -3.54 -6.75 0.85
CA SER A 64 -2.34 -7.53 0.56
C SER A 64 -1.02 -6.83 0.94
N GLU A 65 -1.09 -5.52 1.25
CA GLU A 65 0.05 -4.67 1.61
C GLU A 65 -0.21 -3.98 2.98
N PRO A 66 -0.25 -4.73 4.09
CA PRO A 66 -0.56 -4.17 5.42
C PRO A 66 0.49 -3.16 5.89
N THR A 67 0.04 -2.13 6.62
CA THR A 67 0.90 -1.08 7.18
C THR A 67 1.08 -1.23 8.69
N ASP A 68 0.40 -0.42 9.50
CA ASP A 68 0.52 -0.39 10.96
C ASP A 68 -0.75 -0.88 11.67
N THR A 69 -1.83 -1.10 10.91
CA THR A 69 -3.16 -1.46 11.42
C THR A 69 -3.69 -2.69 10.69
N LEU A 70 -4.21 -3.66 11.42
CA LEU A 70 -4.96 -4.80 10.86
C LEU A 70 -6.45 -4.49 10.96
N LEU A 71 -7.13 -4.41 9.82
CA LEU A 71 -8.56 -4.08 9.78
C LEU A 71 -9.44 -5.32 9.97
N PRO A 72 -10.69 -5.17 10.43
CA PRO A 72 -11.67 -6.26 10.37
C PRO A 72 -11.75 -6.82 8.95
N THR A 73 -11.90 -8.14 8.83
CA THR A 73 -11.89 -8.90 7.55
C THR A 73 -10.54 -8.97 6.82
N GLN A 74 -9.53 -8.21 7.23
CA GLN A 74 -8.18 -8.33 6.67
C GLN A 74 -7.49 -9.59 7.21
N THR A 75 -6.94 -10.40 6.31
CA THR A 75 -6.14 -11.57 6.66
C THR A 75 -4.65 -11.21 6.63
N LEU A 76 -3.95 -11.36 7.74
CA LEU A 76 -2.49 -11.26 7.77
C LEU A 76 -1.88 -12.58 7.31
N ALA A 77 -1.35 -12.62 6.09
CA ALA A 77 -0.68 -13.82 5.58
C ALA A 77 0.65 -14.10 6.30
N GLN A 78 1.08 -15.36 6.32
CA GLN A 78 2.38 -15.73 6.85
C GLN A 78 3.51 -15.00 6.12
N GLY A 79 4.50 -14.54 6.87
CA GLY A 79 5.64 -13.75 6.37
C GLY A 79 5.36 -12.26 6.23
N LEU A 80 4.08 -11.83 6.24
CA LEU A 80 3.72 -10.42 6.29
C LEU A 80 3.85 -9.87 7.72
N ARG A 81 4.01 -8.56 7.79
CA ARG A 81 4.20 -7.84 9.04
C ARG A 81 3.44 -6.54 9.06
N LEU A 82 3.02 -6.13 10.24
CA LEU A 82 2.62 -4.77 10.51
C LEU A 82 3.79 -4.05 11.17
N VAL A 83 4.07 -2.82 10.75
CA VAL A 83 5.09 -1.97 11.35
C VAL A 83 4.39 -0.76 11.95
N ALA A 84 4.51 -0.58 13.26
CA ALA A 84 3.96 0.57 13.95
C ALA A 84 4.50 1.87 13.36
N ARG A 85 3.66 2.92 13.30
CA ARG A 85 4.11 4.27 12.94
C ARG A 85 5.13 4.82 13.96
N TYR A 86 6.01 5.71 13.52
CA TYR A 86 7.04 6.32 14.37
C TYR A 86 6.44 7.16 15.50
N SER A 87 5.43 7.97 15.19
CA SER A 87 4.65 8.73 16.16
C SER A 87 3.25 9.03 15.59
N GLU A 88 2.36 9.63 16.38
CA GLU A 88 1.00 9.99 15.95
C GLU A 88 1.00 10.83 14.66
N ALA A 89 1.94 11.77 14.53
CA ALA A 89 2.07 12.65 13.38
C ALA A 89 3.06 12.14 12.31
N ASN A 90 3.77 11.03 12.56
CA ASN A 90 4.80 10.50 11.65
C ASN A 90 4.51 9.05 11.27
N TYR A 91 3.98 8.90 10.05
CA TYR A 91 3.61 7.61 9.44
C TYR A 91 4.79 6.78 8.90
N SER A 92 6.03 7.22 9.11
CA SER A 92 7.20 6.39 8.80
C SER A 92 7.32 5.19 9.75
N SER A 93 8.17 4.23 9.38
CA SER A 93 8.41 3.02 10.18
C SER A 93 8.92 3.35 11.60
N GLY A 94 8.20 2.86 12.60
CA GLY A 94 8.53 2.96 14.01
C GLY A 94 9.26 1.74 14.57
N ARG A 95 9.26 1.64 15.90
CA ARG A 95 10.11 0.71 16.68
C ARG A 95 9.49 -0.64 16.97
N PHE A 96 8.26 -0.89 16.54
CA PHE A 96 7.57 -2.15 16.81
C PHE A 96 7.06 -2.76 15.50
N GLN A 97 7.12 -4.09 15.40
CA GLN A 97 6.48 -4.84 14.33
C GLN A 97 5.76 -6.08 14.86
N LEU A 98 4.59 -6.37 14.31
CA LEU A 98 3.83 -7.59 14.56
C LEU A 98 3.95 -8.48 13.33
N VAL A 99 4.39 -9.73 13.49
CA VAL A 99 4.68 -10.65 12.37
C VAL A 99 3.96 -11.96 12.58
N LEU A 100 3.20 -12.42 11.57
CA LEU A 100 2.78 -13.82 11.51
C LEU A 100 3.90 -14.63 10.85
N GLN A 101 4.64 -15.36 11.66
CA GLN A 101 5.78 -16.14 11.22
C GLN A 101 5.33 -17.39 10.44
N SER A 102 6.24 -17.95 9.65
CA SER A 102 5.98 -19.14 8.82
C SER A 102 5.72 -20.41 9.63
N ASP A 103 6.11 -20.44 10.90
CA ASP A 103 5.82 -21.52 11.86
C ASP A 103 4.41 -21.42 12.47
N GLY A 104 3.65 -20.37 12.12
CA GLY A 104 2.31 -20.10 12.63
C GLY A 104 2.25 -19.23 13.89
N ASN A 105 3.39 -18.81 14.44
CA ASN A 105 3.41 -17.92 15.60
C ASN A 105 3.17 -16.46 15.22
N LEU A 106 2.30 -15.78 15.96
CA LEU A 106 2.11 -14.32 15.86
C LEU A 106 2.94 -13.62 16.94
N VAL A 107 3.98 -12.90 16.52
CA VAL A 107 4.99 -12.36 17.45
C VAL A 107 5.16 -10.85 17.28
N LEU A 108 5.21 -10.15 18.42
CA LEU A 108 5.56 -8.73 18.49
C LEU A 108 7.06 -8.59 18.75
N TYR A 109 7.75 -7.89 17.86
CA TYR A 109 9.17 -7.58 17.96
C TYR A 109 9.42 -6.09 18.13
N THR A 110 10.45 -5.74 18.89
CA THR A 110 11.10 -4.44 18.78
C THR A 110 12.03 -4.43 17.56
N ARG A 111 12.02 -3.34 16.79
CA ARG A 111 12.95 -3.11 15.67
C ARG A 111 14.08 -2.22 16.17
N ALA A 112 15.31 -2.57 15.82
CA ALA A 112 16.47 -1.72 16.08
C ALA A 112 16.53 -0.59 15.02
N PHE A 113 16.05 0.60 15.36
CA PHE A 113 16.16 1.83 14.55
C PHE A 113 16.10 3.08 15.45
N PRO A 114 17.11 3.96 15.32
CA PRO A 114 18.34 3.88 16.11
C PRO A 114 18.14 4.30 17.58
N LEU A 115 19.03 3.78 18.42
CA LEU A 115 19.42 4.41 19.69
C LEU A 115 19.87 5.83 19.34
N GLU A 116 19.33 6.84 20.00
CA GLU A 116 20.10 8.09 20.13
C GLU A 116 21.39 7.82 20.91
#